data_AF-C7P7X3-F1
#
_entry.id   AF-C7P7X3-F1
#
_cell.length_a   1.000
_cell.length_b   1.000
_cell.length_c   1.000
_cell.angle_alpha   90.00
_cell.angle_beta   90.00
_cell.angle_gamma   90.00
#
_symmetry.space_group_name_H-M   'P 1'
#
loop_
_entity.id
_entity.type
_entity.pdbx_description
1 polymer ?
#
loop_
_entity_poly.entity_id
_entity_poly.type
_entity_poly.pdbx_seq_one_letter_code
_entity_poly.pdbx_strand_id
1 'polypeptide(L)'
;METNSYPTLIEIKDKKRELIEEGENNLRELNNIRILLEKVKNENPNDFDRIIQLEEKENCLTSKILKLDLTIKILEVLECIIESNIFEDYWKIIEEKIPYEELLNIVVENGLSVKRTCLELYKIANIDDKNILNKIKNLPDDYSNEIKEDSKLQNKYLNKIISRIVRLKEFKNNMDEIISDIISKMR
;
A
#
# COMPACT_ATOMS: atom_id res chain seq x y z
N MET A 1 -10.06 18.75 -17.11
CA MET A 1 -8.82 19.46 -17.50
C MET A 1 -7.69 18.56 -17.05
N GLU A 2 -6.84 18.19 -18.02
CA GLU A 2 -5.61 17.40 -17.85
C GLU A 2 -4.80 17.93 -16.65
N THR A 3 -4.08 17.09 -15.92
CA THR A 3 -2.77 16.66 -16.39
C THR A 3 -2.34 15.28 -15.84
N ASN A 4 -1.90 14.39 -16.74
CA ASN A 4 -0.93 13.33 -16.47
C ASN A 4 0.46 13.91 -16.11
N SER A 5 0.52 15.10 -15.50
CA SER A 5 1.78 15.77 -15.17
C SER A 5 2.29 15.27 -13.85
N TYR A 6 3.61 15.21 -13.73
CA TYR A 6 4.26 14.91 -12.48
C TYR A 6 3.90 15.97 -11.43
N PRO A 7 3.61 15.55 -10.18
CA PRO A 7 3.46 16.49 -9.10
C PRO A 7 4.81 17.13 -8.78
N THR A 8 4.78 18.40 -8.43
CA THR A 8 5.93 19.12 -7.90
C THR A 8 6.35 18.58 -6.54
N LEU A 9 7.60 18.84 -6.14
CA LEU A 9 8.08 18.46 -4.80
C LEU A 9 7.23 19.05 -3.66
N ILE A 10 6.70 20.26 -3.86
CA ILE A 10 5.81 20.92 -2.88
C ILE A 10 4.49 20.16 -2.77
N GLU A 11 3.86 19.82 -3.90
CA GLU A 11 2.61 19.05 -3.92
C GLU A 11 2.78 17.66 -3.28
N ILE A 12 3.91 16.99 -3.51
CA ILE A 12 4.23 15.71 -2.84
C ILE A 12 4.31 15.90 -1.33
N LYS A 13 5.04 16.91 -0.85
CA LYS A 13 5.23 17.17 0.57
C LYS A 13 3.93 17.56 1.27
N ASP A 14 3.13 18.42 0.64
CA ASP A 14 1.83 18.81 1.17
C ASP A 14 0.86 17.61 1.19
N LYS A 15 0.83 16.82 0.11
CA LYS A 15 -0.02 15.63 0.08
C LYS A 15 0.36 14.61 1.13
N LYS A 16 1.66 14.39 1.34
CA LYS A 16 2.17 13.51 2.40
C LYS A 16 1.70 13.98 3.78
N ARG A 17 1.76 15.29 4.06
CA ARG A 17 1.26 15.86 5.33
C ARG A 17 -0.23 15.58 5.53
N GLU A 18 -1.05 15.82 4.51
CA GLU A 18 -2.50 15.52 4.57
C GLU A 18 -2.77 14.05 4.89
N LEU A 19 -2.05 13.12 4.24
CA LEU A 19 -2.23 11.69 4.43
C LEU A 19 -1.78 11.23 5.83
N ILE A 20 -0.75 11.86 6.39
CA ILE A 20 -0.30 11.61 7.78
C ILE A 20 -1.39 12.05 8.76
N GLU A 21 -1.94 13.26 8.61
CA GLU A 21 -3.01 13.76 9.46
C GLU A 21 -4.27 12.88 9.37
N GLU A 22 -4.64 12.44 8.17
CA GLU A 22 -5.73 11.49 7.97
C GLU A 22 -5.44 10.13 8.65
N GLY A 23 -4.21 9.64 8.54
CA GLY A 23 -3.73 8.42 9.18
C GLY A 23 -3.86 8.48 10.70
N GLU A 24 -3.42 9.58 11.33
CA GLU A 24 -3.55 9.79 12.77
C GLU A 24 -5.01 9.79 13.23
N ASN A 25 -5.89 10.45 12.48
CA ASN A 25 -7.32 10.47 12.79
C ASN A 25 -7.94 9.08 12.70
N ASN A 26 -7.64 8.32 11.64
CA ASN A 26 -8.11 6.94 11.50
C ASN A 26 -7.57 6.03 12.61
N LEU A 27 -6.32 6.23 13.07
CA LEU A 27 -5.74 5.48 14.20
C LEU A 27 -6.46 5.76 15.53
N ARG A 28 -6.79 7.03 15.79
CA ARG A 28 -7.58 7.41 16.98
C ARG A 28 -8.97 6.74 16.93
N GLU A 29 -9.63 6.77 15.78
CA GLU A 29 -10.93 6.10 15.60
C GLU A 29 -10.82 4.59 15.79
N LEU A 30 -9.80 3.95 15.18
CA LEU A 30 -9.54 2.52 15.34
C LEU A 30 -9.36 2.13 16.81
N ASN A 31 -8.62 2.93 17.57
CA ASN A 31 -8.44 2.71 19.00
C ASN A 31 -9.77 2.81 19.77
N ASN A 32 -10.61 3.80 19.46
CA ASN A 32 -11.93 3.94 20.06
C ASN A 32 -12.83 2.72 19.76
N ILE A 33 -12.79 2.21 18.53
CA ILE A 33 -13.55 1.00 18.15
C ILE A 33 -13.07 -0.21 18.94
N ARG A 34 -11.74 -0.39 19.10
CA ARG A 34 -11.18 -1.51 19.87
C ARG A 34 -11.60 -1.48 21.34
N ILE A 35 -11.56 -0.30 21.97
CA ILE A 35 -12.03 -0.10 23.35
C ILE A 35 -13.52 -0.45 23.46
N LEU A 36 -14.35 0.02 22.51
CA LEU A 36 -15.78 -0.29 22.48
C LEU A 36 -16.05 -1.78 22.28
N LEU A 37 -15.28 -2.43 21.39
CA LEU A 37 -15.39 -3.86 21.11
C LEU A 37 -15.08 -4.68 22.37
N GLU A 38 -13.98 -4.35 23.07
CA GLU A 38 -13.60 -5.01 24.31
C GLU A 38 -14.68 -4.84 25.39
N LYS A 39 -15.21 -3.62 25.52
CA LYS A 39 -16.32 -3.33 26.45
C LYS A 39 -17.55 -4.18 26.16
N VAL A 40 -17.99 -4.24 24.90
CA VAL A 40 -19.18 -5.04 24.52
C VAL A 40 -18.93 -6.52 24.74
N LYS A 41 -17.74 -7.04 24.40
CA LYS A 41 -17.38 -8.44 24.62
C LYS A 41 -17.40 -8.83 26.11
N ASN A 42 -17.03 -7.92 27.00
CA ASN A 42 -17.01 -8.16 28.45
C ASN A 42 -18.38 -7.96 29.11
N GLU A 43 -19.12 -6.90 28.74
CA GLU A 43 -20.38 -6.53 29.40
C GLU A 43 -21.60 -7.23 28.78
N ASN A 44 -21.60 -7.44 27.46
CA ASN A 44 -22.72 -7.98 26.70
C ASN A 44 -22.23 -9.01 25.64
N PRO A 45 -21.61 -10.13 26.07
CA PRO A 45 -20.98 -11.09 25.14
C PRO A 45 -21.93 -11.73 24.12
N ASN A 46 -23.24 -11.70 24.40
CA ASN A 46 -24.28 -12.27 23.52
C ASN A 46 -24.84 -11.25 22.51
N ASP A 47 -24.39 -10.00 22.54
CA ASP A 47 -24.75 -8.97 21.55
C ASP A 47 -23.91 -9.16 20.27
N PHE A 48 -24.14 -10.30 19.60
CA PHE A 48 -23.37 -10.73 18.44
C PHE A 48 -23.45 -9.72 17.28
N ASP A 49 -24.63 -9.14 17.05
CA ASP A 49 -24.84 -8.17 15.97
C ASP A 49 -23.95 -6.94 16.15
N ARG A 50 -23.89 -6.39 17.37
CA ARG A 50 -23.04 -5.23 17.66
C ARG A 50 -21.56 -5.58 17.60
N ILE A 51 -21.17 -6.76 18.06
CA ILE A 51 -19.78 -7.24 17.98
C ILE A 51 -19.35 -7.33 16.51
N ILE A 52 -20.16 -7.96 15.65
CA ILE A 52 -19.87 -8.11 14.22
C ILE A 52 -19.72 -6.74 13.55
N GLN A 53 -20.65 -5.80 13.80
CA GLN A 53 -20.56 -4.45 13.24
C GLN A 53 -19.28 -3.71 13.64
N LEU A 54 -18.85 -3.85 14.90
CA LEU A 54 -17.60 -3.23 15.37
C LEU A 54 -16.37 -3.90 14.76
N GLU A 55 -16.36 -5.22 14.62
CA GLU A 55 -15.26 -5.94 13.95
C GLU A 55 -15.16 -5.59 12.46
N GLU A 56 -16.29 -5.42 11.76
CA GLU A 56 -16.31 -4.97 10.37
C GLU A 56 -15.73 -3.56 10.23
N LYS A 57 -16.14 -2.63 11.10
CA LYS A 57 -15.57 -1.27 11.12
C LYS A 57 -14.08 -1.28 11.44
N GLU A 58 -13.64 -2.09 12.41
CA GLU A 58 -12.22 -2.26 12.74
C GLU A 58 -11.42 -2.73 11.51
N ASN A 59 -11.92 -3.74 10.80
CA ASN A 59 -11.29 -4.26 9.59
C ASN A 59 -11.23 -3.21 8.49
N CYS A 60 -12.30 -2.45 8.28
CA CYS A 60 -12.37 -1.37 7.29
C CYS A 60 -11.33 -0.27 7.59
N LEU A 61 -11.28 0.23 8.83
CA LEU A 61 -10.30 1.24 9.24
C LEU A 61 -8.86 0.73 9.15
N THR A 62 -8.62 -0.51 9.57
CA THR A 62 -7.30 -1.14 9.43
C THR A 62 -6.85 -1.17 7.97
N SER A 63 -7.75 -1.58 7.05
CA SER A 63 -7.44 -1.55 5.61
C SER A 63 -7.17 -0.15 5.10
N LYS A 64 -7.91 0.86 5.58
CA LYS A 64 -7.72 2.26 5.20
C LYS A 64 -6.35 2.78 5.64
N ILE A 65 -5.97 2.54 6.89
CA ILE A 65 -4.67 2.93 7.45
C ILE A 65 -3.52 2.28 6.67
N LEU A 66 -3.61 0.99 6.35
CA LEU A 66 -2.56 0.31 5.57
C LEU A 66 -2.41 0.89 4.15
N LYS A 67 -3.51 1.30 3.51
CA LYS A 67 -3.44 1.98 2.21
C LYS A 67 -2.77 3.35 2.33
N LEU A 68 -3.07 4.10 3.38
CA LEU A 68 -2.43 5.39 3.65
C LEU A 68 -0.93 5.22 3.89
N ASP A 69 -0.52 4.27 4.73
CA ASP A 69 0.89 3.96 5.02
C ASP A 69 1.67 3.64 3.74
N LEU A 70 1.13 2.76 2.89
CA LEU A 70 1.75 2.44 1.60
C LEU A 70 1.86 3.68 0.70
N THR A 71 0.80 4.48 0.61
CA THR A 71 0.79 5.71 -0.21
C THR A 71 1.84 6.70 0.29
N ILE A 72 1.94 6.91 1.60
CA ILE A 72 2.96 7.78 2.22
C ILE A 72 4.36 7.30 1.87
N LYS A 73 4.64 6.00 2.01
CA LYS A 73 5.97 5.44 1.69
C LYS A 73 6.35 5.59 0.21
N ILE A 74 5.39 5.42 -0.70
CA ILE A 74 5.61 5.69 -2.12
C ILE A 74 6.00 7.16 -2.34
N LEU A 75 5.27 8.09 -1.72
CA LEU A 75 5.58 9.52 -1.80
C LEU A 75 6.94 9.86 -1.19
N GLU A 76 7.35 9.21 -0.10
CA GLU A 76 8.67 9.40 0.51
C GLU A 76 9.81 8.97 -0.42
N VAL A 77 9.65 7.85 -1.14
CA VAL A 77 10.62 7.42 -2.16
C VAL A 77 10.71 8.48 -3.27
N LEU A 78 9.57 8.95 -3.79
CA LEU A 78 9.56 9.96 -4.84
C LEU A 78 10.16 11.29 -4.39
N GLU A 79 9.80 11.75 -3.19
CA GLU A 79 10.37 12.94 -2.57
C GLU A 79 11.89 12.82 -2.47
N CYS A 80 12.40 11.67 -2.01
CA CYS A 80 13.84 11.43 -1.93
C CYS A 80 14.54 11.49 -3.30
N ILE A 81 13.95 10.88 -4.33
CA ILE A 81 14.51 10.90 -5.70
C ILE A 81 14.56 12.33 -6.25
N ILE A 82 13.47 13.08 -6.11
CA ILE A 82 13.36 14.45 -6.63
C ILE A 82 14.25 15.41 -5.84
N GLU A 83 14.22 15.34 -4.51
CA GLU A 83 14.98 16.23 -3.62
C GLU A 83 16.49 15.97 -3.70
N SER A 84 16.91 14.72 -3.90
CA SER A 84 18.33 14.40 -4.12
C SER A 84 18.87 14.89 -5.46
N ASN A 85 17.99 15.29 -6.39
CA ASN A 85 18.31 15.72 -7.74
C ASN A 85 19.28 14.74 -8.45
N ILE A 86 19.09 13.43 -8.22
CA ILE A 86 20.05 12.41 -8.65
C ILE A 86 20.17 12.31 -10.17
N PHE A 87 19.07 12.56 -10.87
CA PHE A 87 18.97 12.53 -12.33
C PHE A 87 19.28 13.87 -13.00
N GLU A 88 19.44 14.97 -12.25
CA GLU A 88 19.70 16.31 -12.81
C GLU A 88 18.75 16.63 -13.99
N ASP A 89 19.29 17.11 -15.11
CA ASP A 89 18.53 17.46 -16.31
C ASP A 89 17.87 16.24 -16.98
N TYR A 90 18.31 15.01 -16.69
CA TYR A 90 17.67 13.79 -17.20
C TYR A 90 16.31 13.53 -16.56
N TRP A 91 15.94 14.22 -15.49
CA TRP A 91 14.61 14.09 -14.89
C TRP A 91 13.49 14.40 -15.89
N LYS A 92 13.68 15.42 -16.75
CA LYS A 92 12.69 15.75 -17.80
C LYS A 92 12.50 14.61 -18.80
N ILE A 93 13.57 13.88 -19.12
CA ILE A 93 13.51 12.72 -20.02
C ILE A 93 12.71 11.58 -19.37
N ILE A 94 12.83 11.42 -18.05
CA ILE A 94 12.03 10.45 -17.29
C ILE A 94 10.56 10.85 -17.33
N GLU A 95 10.23 12.11 -17.05
CA GLU A 95 8.85 12.63 -17.08
C GLU A 95 8.17 12.47 -18.45
N GLU A 96 8.94 12.65 -19.54
CA GLU A 96 8.43 12.48 -20.91
C GLU A 96 8.19 11.01 -21.29
N LYS A 97 8.98 10.08 -20.75
CA LYS A 97 8.94 8.66 -21.14
C LYS A 97 8.05 7.81 -20.25
N ILE A 98 7.92 8.15 -18.97
CA ILE A 98 7.27 7.31 -17.98
C ILE A 98 6.08 8.11 -17.44
N PRO A 99 4.84 7.67 -17.67
CA PRO A 99 3.67 8.29 -17.03
C PRO A 99 3.78 8.22 -15.51
N TYR A 100 3.24 9.21 -14.81
CA TYR A 100 3.31 9.27 -13.35
C TYR A 100 2.74 8.01 -12.67
N GLU A 101 1.63 7.46 -13.19
CA GLU A 101 1.06 6.21 -12.65
C GLU A 101 2.02 5.01 -12.81
N GLU A 102 2.75 4.95 -13.92
CA GLU A 102 3.76 3.90 -14.14
C GLU A 102 4.95 4.08 -13.22
N LEU A 103 5.39 5.32 -12.95
CA LEU A 103 6.40 5.61 -11.94
C LEU A 103 5.99 5.08 -10.55
N LEU A 104 4.74 5.28 -10.14
CA LEU A 104 4.24 4.76 -8.86
C LEU A 104 4.32 3.22 -8.83
N ASN A 105 3.98 2.55 -9.92
CA ASN A 105 4.09 1.09 -10.03
C ASN A 105 5.56 0.64 -9.94
N ILE A 106 6.48 1.32 -10.63
CA ILE A 106 7.92 1.00 -10.56
C ILE A 106 8.42 1.10 -9.11
N VAL A 107 8.01 2.12 -8.36
CA VAL A 107 8.38 2.27 -6.93
C VAL A 107 7.89 1.07 -6.11
N VAL A 108 6.64 0.64 -6.33
CA VAL A 108 6.04 -0.50 -5.62
C VAL A 108 6.71 -1.83 -6.01
N GLU A 109 6.92 -2.07 -7.30
CA GLU A 109 7.55 -3.30 -7.81
C GLU A 109 9.00 -3.44 -7.36
N ASN A 110 9.70 -2.31 -7.17
CA ASN A 110 11.05 -2.27 -6.61
C ASN A 110 11.07 -2.35 -5.07
N GLY A 111 9.92 -2.60 -4.43
CA GLY A 111 9.81 -2.82 -2.99
C GLY A 111 10.10 -1.56 -2.18
N LEU A 112 9.70 -0.38 -2.70
CA LEU A 112 9.93 0.93 -2.07
C LEU A 112 11.41 1.28 -1.90
N SER A 113 12.30 0.65 -2.68
CA SER A 113 13.74 0.93 -2.63
C SER A 113 14.11 2.09 -3.53
N VAL A 114 14.70 3.15 -2.97
CA VAL A 114 15.13 4.34 -3.73
C VAL A 114 16.17 3.93 -4.78
N LYS A 115 17.17 3.16 -4.38
CA LYS A 115 18.26 2.72 -5.26
C LYS A 115 17.77 1.85 -6.41
N ARG A 116 16.92 0.85 -6.12
CA ARG A 116 16.39 -0.04 -7.16
C ARG A 116 15.47 0.71 -8.12
N THR A 117 14.61 1.58 -7.60
CA THR A 117 13.75 2.47 -8.40
C THR A 117 14.61 3.32 -9.33
N CYS A 118 15.64 3.99 -8.82
CA CYS A 118 16.54 4.81 -9.63
C CYS A 118 17.26 3.99 -10.72
N LEU A 119 17.74 2.78 -10.40
CA LEU A 119 18.36 1.89 -11.40
C LEU A 119 17.38 1.51 -12.51
N GLU A 120 16.11 1.28 -12.18
CA GLU A 120 15.10 0.92 -13.16
C GLU A 120 14.72 2.11 -14.05
N LEU A 121 14.52 3.29 -13.46
CA LEU A 121 14.29 4.53 -14.19
C LEU A 121 15.45 4.85 -15.14
N TYR A 122 16.70 4.67 -14.70
CA TYR A 122 17.89 4.85 -15.53
C TYR A 122 17.87 3.97 -16.80
N LYS A 123 17.46 2.71 -16.66
CA LYS A 123 17.33 1.77 -17.80
C LYS A 123 16.18 2.14 -18.72
N ILE A 124 14.98 2.37 -18.18
CA ILE A 124 13.77 2.67 -18.97
C ILE A 124 13.95 3.98 -19.75
N ALA A 125 14.54 4.99 -19.10
CA ALA A 125 14.82 6.26 -19.74
C ALA A 125 15.99 6.19 -20.74
N ASN A 126 16.70 5.05 -20.83
CA ASN A 126 17.88 4.84 -21.69
C ASN A 126 18.95 5.93 -21.49
N ILE A 127 19.24 6.24 -20.23
CA ILE A 127 20.28 7.19 -19.85
C ILE A 127 21.63 6.45 -19.96
N ASP A 128 22.58 7.00 -20.73
CA ASP A 128 23.95 6.46 -20.86
C ASP A 128 24.98 7.41 -20.22
N ASP A 129 24.67 7.87 -19.02
CA ASP A 129 25.54 8.76 -18.25
C ASP A 129 26.18 8.00 -17.07
N LYS A 130 27.51 7.84 -17.12
CA LYS A 130 28.27 7.14 -16.08
C LYS A 130 28.25 7.86 -14.73
N ASN A 131 28.15 9.18 -14.72
CA ASN A 131 28.11 9.96 -13.48
C ASN A 131 26.79 9.72 -12.76
N ILE A 132 25.67 9.75 -13.49
CA ILE A 132 24.35 9.44 -12.95
C ILE A 132 24.33 8.00 -12.42
N LEU A 133 24.83 7.03 -13.19
CA LEU A 133 24.91 5.64 -12.74
C LEU A 133 25.75 5.48 -11.46
N ASN A 134 26.86 6.21 -11.35
CA ASN A 134 27.69 6.19 -10.14
C ASN A 134 26.98 6.80 -8.93
N LYS A 135 26.24 7.91 -9.10
CA LYS A 135 25.40 8.46 -8.03
C LYS A 135 24.38 7.45 -7.53
N ILE A 136 23.69 6.77 -8.46
CA ILE A 136 22.69 5.74 -8.11
C ILE A 136 23.35 4.59 -7.36
N LYS A 137 24.51 4.10 -7.80
CA LYS A 137 25.23 3.01 -7.12
C LYS A 137 25.68 3.35 -5.70
N ASN A 138 25.96 4.63 -5.44
CA ASN A 138 26.36 5.15 -4.14
C ASN A 138 25.20 5.41 -3.18
N LEU A 139 23.94 5.30 -3.63
CA LEU A 139 22.80 5.31 -2.72
C LEU A 139 22.91 4.13 -1.75
N PRO A 140 22.49 4.32 -0.48
CA PRO A 140 22.45 3.22 0.47
C PRO A 140 21.56 2.10 -0.08
N ASP A 141 22.00 0.86 0.11
CA ASP A 141 21.07 -0.26 -0.06
C ASP A 141 20.10 -0.21 1.12
N ASP A 142 18.80 -0.18 0.84
CA ASP A 142 17.74 -0.14 1.87
C ASP A 142 17.75 -1.35 2.82
N TYR A 143 18.68 -2.30 2.61
CA TYR A 143 18.94 -3.48 3.43
C TYR A 143 20.17 -3.36 4.37
N SER A 144 20.66 -2.16 4.67
CA SER A 144 21.65 -1.98 5.74
C SER A 144 21.05 -1.26 6.94
N ASN A 145 20.14 -1.94 7.65
CA ASN A 145 20.09 -1.98 9.11
C ASN A 145 19.05 -3.03 9.53
N GLU A 146 19.44 -3.90 10.44
CA GLU A 146 18.58 -4.86 11.13
C GLU A 146 17.42 -4.12 11.84
N ILE A 147 16.30 -3.91 11.15
CA ILE A 147 15.02 -4.12 11.82
C ILE A 147 14.73 -5.59 11.56
N LYS A 148 15.05 -6.44 12.55
CA LYS A 148 14.33 -7.69 12.76
C LYS A 148 12.87 -7.32 13.03
N GLU A 149 12.20 -6.78 12.03
CA GLU A 149 10.76 -6.63 12.04
C GLU A 149 10.29 -8.07 11.83
N ASP A 150 9.95 -8.65 12.97
CA ASP A 150 9.54 -10.02 13.18
C ASP A 150 8.91 -10.57 11.90
N SER A 151 9.63 -11.43 11.17
CA SER A 151 9.13 -12.06 9.94
C SER A 151 7.90 -12.93 10.21
N LYS A 152 7.50 -13.09 11.48
CA LYS A 152 6.21 -13.61 11.93
C LYS A 152 5.04 -12.61 11.84
N LEU A 153 5.27 -11.31 11.98
CA LEU A 153 4.25 -10.27 11.83
C LEU A 153 3.94 -10.02 10.36
N GLN A 154 4.95 -10.16 9.50
CA GLN A 154 4.89 -9.83 8.07
C GLN A 154 4.06 -10.77 7.20
N ASN A 155 3.18 -11.64 7.74
CA ASN A 155 1.98 -12.03 6.99
C ASN A 155 0.89 -12.77 7.79
N LYS A 156 0.80 -12.66 9.11
CA LYS A 156 -0.37 -13.24 9.81
C LYS A 156 -1.69 -12.60 9.34
N TYR A 157 -1.65 -11.32 8.97
CA TYR A 157 -2.79 -10.57 8.48
C TYR A 157 -3.09 -10.84 6.99
N LEU A 158 -2.09 -10.85 6.11
CA LEU A 158 -2.30 -11.24 4.71
C LEU A 158 -2.73 -12.71 4.61
N ASN A 159 -2.20 -13.61 5.44
CA ASN A 159 -2.68 -14.98 5.53
C ASN A 159 -4.13 -15.06 6.03
N LYS A 160 -4.56 -14.15 6.93
CA LYS A 160 -5.98 -13.99 7.30
C LYS A 160 -6.84 -13.46 6.15
N ILE A 161 -6.33 -12.54 5.33
CA ILE A 161 -7.04 -12.05 4.13
C ILE A 161 -7.14 -13.16 3.08
N ILE A 162 -6.03 -13.85 2.79
CA ILE A 162 -5.98 -14.97 1.84
C ILE A 162 -6.93 -16.09 2.29
N SER A 163 -6.91 -16.47 3.57
CA SER A 163 -7.85 -17.48 4.10
C SER A 163 -9.32 -17.03 4.05
N ARG A 164 -9.61 -15.74 4.27
CA ARG A 164 -10.97 -15.20 4.06
C ARG A 164 -11.38 -15.28 2.59
N ILE A 165 -10.49 -14.93 1.65
CA ILE A 165 -10.74 -15.03 0.20
C ILE A 165 -10.96 -16.49 -0.22
N VAL A 166 -10.17 -17.43 0.31
CA VAL A 166 -10.32 -18.87 0.04
C VAL A 166 -11.69 -19.36 0.55
N ARG A 167 -12.07 -19.04 1.79
CA ARG A 167 -13.40 -19.40 2.32
C ARG A 167 -14.55 -18.81 1.52
N LEU A 168 -14.42 -17.56 1.04
CA LEU A 168 -15.44 -16.93 0.18
C LEU A 168 -15.55 -17.63 -1.19
N LYS A 169 -14.43 -18.08 -1.77
CA LYS A 169 -14.43 -18.89 -3.00
C LYS A 169 -15.07 -20.25 -2.79
N GLU A 170 -14.75 -20.93 -1.69
CA GLU A 170 -15.36 -22.21 -1.32
C GLU A 170 -16.88 -22.06 -1.09
N PHE A 171 -17.30 -21.01 -0.39
CA PHE A 171 -18.73 -20.72 -0.18
C PHE A 171 -19.47 -20.48 -1.50
N LYS A 172 -18.85 -19.73 -2.44
CA LYS A 172 -19.41 -19.53 -3.78
C LYS A 172 -19.55 -20.85 -4.54
N ASN A 173 -18.51 -21.69 -4.54
CA ASN A 173 -18.55 -22.98 -5.22
C ASN A 173 -19.65 -23.90 -4.66
N ASN A 174 -19.83 -23.92 -3.33
CA ASN A 174 -20.91 -24.67 -2.70
C ASN A 174 -22.30 -24.12 -3.09
N MET A 175 -22.45 -22.79 -3.22
CA MET A 175 -23.69 -22.19 -3.71
C MET A 175 -23.97 -22.55 -5.17
N ASP A 176 -22.94 -22.55 -6.02
CA ASP A 176 -23.06 -22.95 -7.43
C ASP A 176 -23.47 -24.44 -7.56
N GLU A 177 -22.95 -25.31 -6.69
CA GLU A 177 -23.33 -26.73 -6.62
C GLU A 177 -24.78 -26.93 -6.16
N ILE A 178 -25.21 -26.21 -5.10
CA ILE A 178 -26.60 -26.23 -4.63
C ILE A 178 -27.57 -25.74 -5.71
N ILE A 179 -27.21 -24.67 -6.44
CA ILE A 179 -28.03 -24.15 -7.55
C ILE A 179 -28.12 -25.16 -8.68
N SER A 180 -27.00 -25.80 -9.04
CA SER A 180 -26.96 -26.88 -10.04
C SER A 180 -27.85 -28.06 -9.66
N ASP A 181 -27.84 -28.46 -8.39
CA ASP A 181 -28.68 -29.53 -7.84
C ASP A 181 -30.17 -29.18 -7.82
N ILE A 182 -30.52 -27.91 -7.58
CA ILE A 182 -31.90 -27.45 -7.66
C ILE A 182 -32.37 -27.49 -9.12
N ILE A 183 -31.56 -26.97 -10.06
CA ILE A 183 -31.89 -26.97 -11.49
C ILE A 183 -32.04 -28.39 -12.03
N SER A 184 -31.20 -29.34 -11.60
CA SER A 184 -31.25 -30.74 -12.04
C SER A 184 -32.49 -31.47 -11.53
N LYS A 185 -32.99 -31.13 -10.34
CA LYS A 185 -34.22 -31.68 -9.74
C LYS A 185 -35.52 -31.05 -10.29
N MET A 186 -35.41 -29.92 -10.99
CA MET A 186 -36.53 -29.24 -11.64
C MET A 186 -36.71 -29.62 -13.11
N ARG A 187 -35.83 -30.46 -13.68
CA ARG A 187 -35.98 -31.12 -14.97
C ARG A 187 -36.56 -32.51 -14.81
#